data_AF-A0A1E3UIM6-F1
#
_entry.id   AF-A0A1E3UIM6-F1
#
_cell.length_a   1.000
_cell.length_b   1.000
_cell.length_c   1.000
_cell.angle_alpha   90.00
_cell.angle_beta   90.00
_cell.angle_gamma   90.00
#
_symmetry.space_group_name_H-M   'P 1'
#
loop_
_entity.id
_entity.type
_entity.pdbx_description
1 polymer ?
#
loop_
_entity_poly.entity_id
_entity_poly.type
_entity_poly.pdbx_seq_one_letter_code
_entity_poly.pdbx_strand_id
1 'polypeptide(L)'
;MKNNKLVRELVPVIALLLFIIVILILCVVSARGKRASEETETASETVAESTVPEQEETGEQAGSEENDGAVPDKEPVEVQETIELEAEEPAETPSPAGQGTVSGSGIPPAAQVSGNTGVTVVKKTNSQMLAEMMDYWSGNNVEAVEDLSGLAHYRAMSASLKSSAYFYYYGDRNEEGRPEGTGIAVYGEDQYYYGEWKDGFRSGQGMWIKMYYGDGKAADVDPAFVSHSYEGAWLNNLPNGEGHERYDLDVGKAEPGSRYFQNIIGNFKDGLYDGDMYINTLNTEKNVQEWKGKAKNGVFETFEGRDLEGRVPICQDVQNPDSHMWIQPLENKDQGIEEVRDQIKK
;
A
#
# COMPACT_ATOMS: atom_id res chain seq x y z
N MET A 1 12.08 -13.18 46.11
CA MET A 1 11.54 -13.85 44.90
C MET A 1 10.22 -13.28 44.36
N LYS A 2 9.51 -12.37 45.05
CA LYS A 2 8.28 -11.74 44.51
C LYS A 2 8.52 -10.55 43.56
N ASN A 3 9.67 -9.86 43.66
CA ASN A 3 9.90 -8.61 42.90
C ASN A 3 10.27 -8.84 41.42
N ASN A 4 10.85 -9.99 41.05
CA ASN A 4 11.29 -10.22 39.67
C ASN A 4 10.15 -10.58 38.71
N LYS A 5 9.00 -11.02 39.23
CA LYS A 5 7.83 -11.34 38.40
C LYS A 5 7.06 -10.08 38.02
N LEU A 6 6.91 -9.15 38.97
CA LEU A 6 6.34 -7.82 38.72
C LEU A 6 7.17 -7.04 37.70
N VAL A 7 8.51 -7.01 37.81
CA VAL A 7 9.35 -6.30 36.84
C VAL A 7 9.23 -6.89 35.43
N ARG A 8 9.13 -8.22 35.29
CA ARG A 8 9.04 -8.89 33.97
C ARG A 8 7.69 -8.69 33.28
N GLU A 9 6.62 -8.47 34.03
CA GLU A 9 5.28 -8.17 33.49
C GLU A 9 5.04 -6.66 33.30
N LEU A 10 5.67 -5.79 34.10
CA LEU A 10 5.56 -4.33 33.97
C LEU A 10 6.41 -3.75 32.83
N VAL A 11 7.55 -4.35 32.48
CA VAL A 11 8.41 -3.86 31.38
C VAL A 11 7.68 -3.77 30.02
N PRO A 12 6.95 -4.80 29.54
CA PRO A 12 6.22 -4.69 28.28
C PRO A 12 5.04 -3.70 28.36
N VAL A 13 4.40 -3.58 29.51
CA VAL A 13 3.30 -2.61 29.73
C VAL A 13 3.82 -1.17 29.74
N ILE A 14 4.96 -0.92 30.37
CA ILE A 14 5.62 0.39 30.37
C ILE A 14 6.12 0.74 28.97
N ALA A 15 6.67 -0.23 28.22
CA ALA A 15 7.09 -0.02 26.83
C ALA A 15 5.90 0.35 25.92
N LEU A 16 4.77 -0.35 26.06
CA LEU A 16 3.53 -0.04 25.33
C LEU A 16 2.99 1.35 25.68
N LEU A 17 3.00 1.72 26.97
CA LEU A 17 2.56 3.05 27.41
C LEU A 17 3.47 4.16 26.88
N LEU A 18 4.79 3.95 26.84
CA LEU A 18 5.74 4.90 26.24
C LEU A 18 5.52 5.04 24.73
N PHE A 19 5.25 3.94 24.03
CA PHE A 19 4.91 3.95 22.60
C PHE A 19 3.65 4.77 22.32
N ILE A 20 2.58 4.57 23.11
CA ILE A 20 1.35 5.36 23.01
C ILE A 20 1.60 6.84 23.30
N ILE A 21 2.43 7.18 24.29
CA ILE A 21 2.78 8.58 24.60
C ILE A 21 3.55 9.23 23.44
N VAL A 22 4.47 8.51 22.80
CA VAL A 22 5.21 9.01 21.63
C VAL A 22 4.25 9.27 20.46
N ILE A 23 3.32 8.36 20.17
CA ILE A 23 2.27 8.56 19.16
C ILE A 23 1.42 9.79 19.50
N LEU A 24 0.98 9.95 20.75
CA LEU A 24 0.19 11.10 21.16
C LEU A 24 0.96 12.43 21.04
N ILE A 25 2.27 12.44 21.34
CA ILE A 25 3.12 13.62 21.12
C ILE A 25 3.24 13.94 19.63
N LEU A 26 3.43 12.93 18.78
CA LEU A 26 3.47 13.09 17.32
C LEU A 26 2.15 13.64 16.77
N CYS A 27 1.01 13.15 17.27
CA CYS A 27 -0.33 13.68 16.93
C CYS A 27 -0.53 15.13 17.39
N VAL A 28 0.02 15.54 18.55
CA VAL A 28 -0.07 16.93 19.03
C VAL A 28 0.87 17.86 18.27
N VAL A 29 2.05 17.39 17.86
CA VAL A 29 2.99 18.17 17.03
C VAL A 29 2.41 18.37 15.62
N SER A 30 1.81 17.34 15.02
CA SER A 30 1.14 17.48 13.71
C SER A 30 -0.10 18.39 13.78
N ALA A 31 -0.85 18.35 14.88
CA ALA A 31 -1.96 19.27 15.11
C ALA A 31 -1.52 20.73 15.39
N ARG A 32 -0.34 20.95 15.98
CA ARG A 32 0.21 22.31 16.20
C ARG A 32 0.91 22.88 14.96
N GLY A 33 1.53 22.05 14.13
CA GLY A 33 2.08 22.46 12.83
C GLY A 33 1.01 23.02 11.89
N LYS A 34 -0.23 22.52 11.99
CA LYS A 34 -1.40 23.00 11.22
C LYS A 34 -1.99 24.34 11.71
N ARG A 35 -1.58 24.88 12.86
CA ARG A 35 -2.12 26.14 13.43
C ARG A 35 -1.19 27.35 13.32
N ALA A 36 0.04 27.18 12.82
CA ALA A 36 1.04 28.26 12.79
C ALA A 36 1.24 28.90 11.40
N SER A 37 0.52 28.45 10.36
CA SER A 37 0.65 28.97 8.99
C SER A 37 -0.48 29.90 8.52
N GLU A 38 -1.49 30.15 9.36
CA GLU A 38 -2.56 31.11 9.09
C GLU A 38 -2.59 32.16 10.20
N GLU A 39 -1.76 33.21 10.05
CA GLU A 39 -1.97 34.58 10.59
C GLU A 39 -0.64 35.34 10.55
N THR A 40 -0.32 36.04 9.45
CA THR A 40 0.13 37.46 9.50
C THR A 40 0.07 38.13 8.11
N GLU A 41 -0.93 38.99 7.97
CA GLU A 41 -0.96 40.33 7.37
C GLU A 41 -0.33 40.65 6.00
N THR A 42 -1.27 40.94 5.10
CA THR A 42 -1.30 41.92 4.01
C THR A 42 -0.59 43.26 4.20
N ALA A 43 -0.10 43.77 3.05
CA ALA A 43 -0.04 45.16 2.56
C ALA A 43 1.28 45.96 2.72
N SER A 44 1.97 46.23 1.59
CA SER A 44 1.98 47.53 0.90
C SER A 44 2.97 47.57 -0.28
N GLU A 45 2.54 48.25 -1.34
CA GLU A 45 3.25 48.58 -2.60
C GLU A 45 4.61 49.28 -2.42
N THR A 46 5.52 49.13 -3.39
CA THR A 46 6.00 50.24 -4.24
C THR A 46 6.88 49.77 -5.40
N VAL A 47 6.74 50.49 -6.51
CA VAL A 47 7.28 50.32 -7.86
C VAL A 47 8.77 50.69 -7.93
N ALA A 48 9.58 49.94 -8.68
CA ALA A 48 10.65 50.50 -9.54
C ALA A 48 11.14 49.49 -10.60
N GLU A 49 11.09 49.98 -11.83
CA GLU A 49 11.49 49.43 -13.12
C GLU A 49 13.02 49.44 -13.30
N SER A 50 13.61 48.43 -13.95
CA SER A 50 14.54 48.56 -15.11
C SER A 50 15.60 47.45 -15.24
N THR A 51 15.65 46.92 -16.47
CA THR A 51 16.83 46.52 -17.28
C THR A 51 17.65 45.25 -16.96
N VAL A 52 17.60 44.32 -17.93
CA VAL A 52 18.60 43.27 -18.27
C VAL A 52 19.57 43.89 -19.31
N PRO A 53 20.89 43.58 -19.29
CA PRO A 53 21.41 42.53 -20.19
C PRO A 53 22.50 41.61 -19.58
N GLU A 54 22.67 40.47 -20.26
CA GLU A 54 23.61 39.35 -20.06
C GLU A 54 25.11 39.72 -19.96
N GLN A 55 25.89 38.92 -19.21
CA GLN A 55 27.05 38.16 -19.75
C GLN A 55 27.66 37.17 -18.74
N GLU A 56 28.13 36.04 -19.29
CA GLU A 56 28.82 34.89 -18.69
C GLU A 56 30.19 35.24 -18.05
N GLU A 57 30.54 34.61 -16.92
CA GLU A 57 31.53 33.50 -16.83
C GLU A 57 31.94 33.22 -15.36
N THR A 58 31.82 31.94 -14.99
CA THR A 58 32.75 31.13 -14.19
C THR A 58 33.18 31.59 -12.79
N GLY A 59 32.71 30.84 -11.78
CA GLY A 59 33.25 30.82 -10.43
C GLY A 59 32.72 29.64 -9.61
N GLU A 60 33.49 28.55 -9.56
CA GLU A 60 33.33 27.42 -8.63
C GLU A 60 33.18 27.90 -7.18
N GLN A 61 32.08 27.54 -6.50
CA GLN A 61 32.13 27.12 -5.10
C GLN A 61 30.82 26.46 -4.60
N ALA A 62 30.97 25.20 -4.18
CA ALA A 62 30.28 24.54 -3.07
C ALA A 62 28.76 24.75 -2.95
N GLY A 63 28.00 23.95 -3.70
CA GLY A 63 26.59 23.72 -3.46
C GLY A 63 26.37 22.58 -2.47
N SER A 64 25.68 22.87 -1.38
CA SER A 64 24.94 21.89 -0.58
C SER A 64 23.99 21.13 -1.49
N GLU A 65 24.10 19.80 -1.52
CA GLU A 65 23.18 18.92 -2.23
C GLU A 65 21.79 19.01 -1.58
N GLU A 66 20.92 19.83 -2.18
CA GLU A 66 19.49 19.63 -2.12
C GLU A 66 19.18 18.28 -2.80
N ASN A 67 18.45 17.45 -2.06
CA ASN A 67 18.02 16.12 -2.45
C ASN A 67 16.97 16.23 -3.56
N ASP A 68 17.41 16.39 -4.81
CA ASP A 68 16.55 16.27 -5.97
C ASP A 68 16.32 14.77 -6.23
N GLY A 69 15.21 14.26 -5.72
CA GLY A 69 14.75 12.92 -5.99
C GLY A 69 14.52 12.79 -7.49
N ALA A 70 15.43 12.10 -8.18
CA ALA A 70 15.37 11.91 -9.62
C ALA A 70 13.96 11.44 -10.01
N VAL A 71 13.25 12.29 -10.77
CA VAL A 71 11.98 11.92 -11.38
C VAL A 71 12.25 10.69 -12.26
N PRO A 72 11.50 9.58 -12.08
CA PRO A 72 11.69 8.42 -12.93
C PRO A 72 11.54 8.82 -14.40
N ASP A 73 12.43 8.34 -15.27
CA ASP A 73 12.50 8.69 -16.70
C ASP A 73 11.18 8.52 -17.47
N LYS A 74 10.19 7.79 -16.90
CA LYS A 74 8.89 7.50 -17.50
C LYS A 74 7.78 7.40 -16.44
N GLU A 75 6.60 7.90 -16.80
CA GLU A 75 5.43 8.02 -15.92
C GLU A 75 4.33 7.01 -16.30
N PRO A 76 3.54 6.50 -15.32
CA PRO A 76 2.32 5.75 -15.59
C PRO A 76 1.33 6.59 -16.41
N VAL A 77 0.53 5.94 -17.26
CA VAL A 77 -0.37 6.61 -18.20
C VAL A 77 -1.82 6.48 -17.73
N GLU A 78 -2.46 7.62 -17.46
CA GLU A 78 -3.89 7.65 -17.16
C GLU A 78 -4.73 7.43 -18.44
N VAL A 79 -5.74 6.57 -18.35
CA VAL A 79 -6.77 6.37 -19.38
C VAL A 79 -8.03 7.14 -18.98
N GLN A 80 -8.38 8.18 -19.73
CA GLN A 80 -9.55 9.02 -19.41
C GLN A 80 -10.89 8.43 -19.88
N GLU A 81 -10.87 7.48 -20.82
CA GLU A 81 -12.09 6.88 -21.34
C GLU A 81 -12.73 5.95 -20.31
N THR A 82 -14.01 6.17 -20.02
CA THR A 82 -14.75 5.33 -19.08
C THR A 82 -15.53 4.26 -19.85
N ILE A 83 -15.37 3.00 -19.43
CA ILE A 83 -16.07 1.84 -20.01
C ILE A 83 -17.23 1.45 -19.08
N GLU A 84 -18.39 1.11 -19.64
CA GLU A 84 -19.50 0.49 -18.91
C GLU A 84 -19.34 -1.04 -18.88
N LEU A 85 -19.38 -1.62 -17.67
CA LEU A 85 -19.31 -3.05 -17.42
C LEU A 85 -20.58 -3.53 -16.69
N GLU A 86 -20.92 -4.80 -16.89
CA GLU A 86 -22.06 -5.43 -16.22
C GLU A 86 -21.68 -5.84 -14.79
N ALA A 87 -22.39 -5.29 -13.80
CA ALA A 87 -22.25 -5.59 -12.38
C ALA A 87 -23.51 -6.27 -11.84
N GLU A 88 -23.33 -7.27 -10.99
CA GLU A 88 -24.43 -7.98 -10.33
C GLU A 88 -24.71 -7.36 -8.97
N GLU A 89 -25.92 -6.86 -8.75
CA GLU A 89 -26.36 -6.34 -7.45
C GLU A 89 -27.48 -7.20 -6.85
N PRO A 90 -27.50 -7.39 -5.52
CA PRO A 90 -28.63 -8.03 -4.85
C PRO A 90 -29.90 -7.22 -5.13
N ALA A 91 -30.98 -7.86 -5.59
CA ALA A 91 -32.26 -7.16 -5.75
C ALA A 91 -32.75 -6.70 -4.38
N GLU A 92 -32.89 -5.39 -4.21
CA GLU A 92 -33.49 -4.83 -3.00
C GLU A 92 -34.92 -5.37 -2.87
N THR A 93 -35.15 -6.16 -1.82
CA THR A 93 -36.53 -6.47 -1.41
C THR A 93 -37.03 -5.28 -0.59
N PRO A 94 -38.17 -4.65 -0.95
CA PRO A 94 -38.71 -3.57 -0.15
C PRO A 94 -39.06 -4.10 1.25
N SER A 95 -38.36 -3.58 2.27
CA SER A 95 -38.62 -3.89 3.66
C SER A 95 -40.02 -3.37 4.04
N PRO A 96 -40.95 -4.20 4.54
CA PRO A 96 -42.29 -3.73 4.85
C PRO A 96 -42.25 -2.80 6.07
N ALA A 97 -42.61 -1.53 5.82
CA ALA A 97 -42.91 -0.54 6.85
C ALA A 97 -43.97 -1.09 7.83
N GLY A 98 -43.75 -0.82 9.12
CA GLY A 98 -44.44 -1.47 10.22
C GLY A 98 -45.95 -1.23 10.31
N GLN A 99 -46.63 -2.18 10.95
CA GLN A 99 -47.85 -1.97 11.72
C GLN A 99 -47.87 -2.97 12.89
N GLY A 100 -48.00 -2.46 14.11
CA GLY A 100 -48.06 -3.28 15.32
C GLY A 100 -49.42 -3.95 15.55
N THR A 101 -49.44 -5.06 16.27
CA THR A 101 -50.18 -5.31 17.53
C THR A 101 -50.20 -6.80 17.94
N VAL A 102 -49.79 -7.04 19.19
CA VAL A 102 -50.20 -8.01 20.23
C VAL A 102 -50.38 -9.52 19.95
N SER A 103 -49.70 -10.28 20.83
CA SER A 103 -49.88 -11.65 21.37
C SER A 103 -51.01 -12.58 20.90
N GLY A 104 -50.62 -13.83 20.68
CA GLY A 104 -51.47 -15.01 20.86
C GLY A 104 -50.85 -16.27 20.26
N SER A 105 -50.50 -17.25 21.09
CA SER A 105 -49.94 -18.55 20.68
C SER A 105 -50.73 -19.22 19.55
N GLY A 106 -50.05 -19.49 18.45
CA GLY A 106 -50.52 -20.33 17.36
C GLY A 106 -49.37 -20.56 16.39
N ILE A 107 -48.93 -21.81 16.26
CA ILE A 107 -47.89 -22.23 15.31
C ILE A 107 -48.31 -21.76 13.90
N PRO A 108 -47.56 -20.87 13.22
CA PRO A 108 -47.77 -20.64 11.81
C PRO A 108 -47.18 -21.81 11.02
N PRO A 109 -47.84 -22.28 9.94
CA PRO A 109 -47.24 -23.27 9.05
C PRO A 109 -45.93 -22.71 8.50
N ALA A 110 -44.92 -23.58 8.36
CA ALA A 110 -43.62 -23.24 7.79
C ALA A 110 -43.83 -22.42 6.52
N ALA A 111 -43.55 -21.12 6.60
CA ALA A 111 -43.41 -20.28 5.43
C ALA A 111 -42.27 -20.90 4.62
N GLN A 112 -42.60 -21.44 3.45
CA GLN A 112 -41.59 -21.68 2.44
C GLN A 112 -40.92 -20.33 2.20
N VAL A 113 -39.67 -20.21 2.66
CA VAL A 113 -38.76 -19.17 2.21
C VAL A 113 -38.55 -19.45 0.72
N SER A 114 -39.43 -18.89 -0.09
CA SER A 114 -39.30 -18.85 -1.53
C SER A 114 -38.04 -18.03 -1.81
N GLY A 115 -37.00 -18.73 -2.24
CA GLY A 115 -35.76 -18.13 -2.69
C GLY A 115 -36.04 -17.21 -3.86
N ASN A 116 -36.14 -15.92 -3.59
CA ASN A 116 -35.98 -14.88 -4.59
C ASN A 116 -34.69 -14.13 -4.24
N THR A 117 -33.56 -14.81 -4.42
CA THR A 117 -32.29 -14.14 -4.72
C THR A 117 -32.38 -13.64 -6.15
N GLY A 118 -33.19 -12.60 -6.37
CA GLY A 118 -33.11 -11.83 -7.61
C GLY A 118 -31.76 -11.14 -7.61
N VAL A 119 -30.93 -11.41 -8.61
CA VAL A 119 -29.75 -10.61 -8.90
C VAL A 119 -30.15 -9.70 -10.06
N THR A 120 -29.99 -8.40 -9.88
CA THR A 120 -30.21 -7.45 -10.98
C THR A 120 -28.86 -7.11 -11.57
N VAL A 121 -28.73 -7.28 -12.89
CA VAL A 121 -27.54 -6.84 -13.61
C VAL A 121 -27.68 -5.34 -13.88
N VAL A 122 -26.79 -4.54 -13.30
CA VAL A 122 -26.70 -3.09 -13.45
C VAL A 122 -25.43 -2.78 -14.24
N LYS A 123 -25.48 -1.80 -15.15
CA LYS A 123 -24.26 -1.32 -15.83
C LYS A 123 -23.58 -0.27 -14.97
N LYS A 124 -22.31 -0.48 -14.64
CA LYS A 124 -21.46 0.48 -13.92
C LYS A 124 -20.30 0.90 -14.79
N THR A 125 -19.99 2.19 -14.76
CA THR A 125 -18.79 2.76 -15.38
C THR A 125 -17.56 2.51 -14.50
N ASN A 126 -16.34 2.53 -15.06
CA ASN A 126 -15.09 2.46 -14.28
C ASN A 126 -15.06 3.47 -13.13
N SER A 127 -15.46 4.71 -13.38
CA SER A 127 -15.51 5.75 -12.35
C SER A 127 -16.49 5.44 -11.22
N GLN A 128 -17.65 4.82 -11.52
CA GLN A 128 -18.61 4.41 -10.49
C GLN A 128 -18.09 3.26 -9.63
N MET A 129 -17.41 2.29 -10.25
CA MET A 129 -16.77 1.18 -9.52
C MET A 129 -15.65 1.68 -8.62
N LEU A 130 -14.80 2.58 -9.12
CA LEU A 130 -13.75 3.18 -8.30
C LEU A 130 -14.29 4.04 -7.16
N ALA A 131 -15.37 4.81 -7.39
CA ALA A 131 -16.04 5.57 -6.34
C ALA A 131 -16.56 4.66 -5.21
N GLU A 132 -17.22 3.56 -5.57
CA GLU A 132 -17.72 2.57 -4.60
C GLU A 132 -16.58 1.95 -3.78
N MET A 133 -15.49 1.53 -4.43
CA MET A 133 -14.33 0.99 -3.74
C MET A 133 -13.65 2.04 -2.83
N MET A 134 -13.56 3.29 -3.27
CA MET A 134 -13.02 4.40 -2.48
C MET A 134 -13.82 4.66 -1.20
N ASP A 135 -15.14 4.51 -1.22
CA ASP A 135 -16.00 4.67 -0.04
C ASP A 135 -15.62 3.64 1.05
N TYR A 136 -15.38 2.38 0.67
CA TYR A 136 -14.92 1.35 1.61
C TYR A 136 -13.49 1.60 2.10
N TRP A 137 -12.58 1.95 1.19
CA TRP A 137 -11.17 2.14 1.52
C TRP A 137 -10.96 3.33 2.46
N SER A 138 -11.63 4.46 2.19
CA SER A 138 -11.59 5.64 3.06
C SER A 138 -12.18 5.37 4.45
N GLY A 139 -13.08 4.40 4.56
CA GLY A 139 -13.61 3.86 5.81
C GLY A 139 -12.71 2.84 6.51
N ASN A 140 -11.48 2.62 6.01
CA ASN A 140 -10.52 1.62 6.50
C ASN A 140 -11.06 0.18 6.41
N ASN A 141 -11.92 -0.11 5.44
CA ASN A 141 -12.46 -1.44 5.19
C ASN A 141 -11.75 -2.10 4.00
N VAL A 142 -10.48 -2.48 4.22
CA VAL A 142 -9.63 -3.12 3.19
C VAL A 142 -10.17 -4.50 2.78
N GLU A 143 -10.85 -5.22 3.68
CA GLU A 143 -11.50 -6.49 3.36
C GLU A 143 -12.58 -6.32 2.27
N ALA A 144 -13.40 -5.26 2.35
CA ALA A 144 -14.37 -4.97 1.30
C ALA A 144 -13.70 -4.58 -0.03
N VAL A 145 -12.53 -3.93 0.01
CA VAL A 145 -11.73 -3.63 -1.20
C VAL A 145 -11.24 -4.93 -1.85
N GLU A 146 -10.72 -5.86 -1.05
CA GLU A 146 -10.31 -7.21 -1.48
C GLU A 146 -11.48 -7.98 -2.11
N ASP A 147 -12.65 -7.98 -1.47
CA ASP A 147 -13.85 -8.61 -1.99
C ASP A 147 -14.32 -7.99 -3.32
N LEU A 148 -14.41 -6.66 -3.39
CA LEU A 148 -14.81 -5.93 -4.59
C LEU A 148 -13.86 -6.22 -5.76
N SER A 149 -12.56 -6.18 -5.51
CA SER A 149 -11.54 -6.44 -6.54
C SER A 149 -11.65 -7.86 -7.14
N GLY A 150 -12.28 -8.79 -6.42
CA GLY A 150 -12.56 -10.16 -6.88
C GLY A 150 -13.78 -10.30 -7.78
N LEU A 151 -14.66 -9.30 -7.81
CA LEU A 151 -15.86 -9.33 -8.65
C LEU A 151 -15.51 -9.20 -10.13
N ALA A 152 -16.26 -9.91 -10.97
CA ALA A 152 -15.97 -10.04 -12.41
C ALA A 152 -15.80 -8.69 -13.14
N HIS A 153 -16.58 -7.67 -12.77
CA HIS A 153 -16.49 -6.34 -13.38
C HIS A 153 -15.26 -5.55 -12.93
N TYR A 154 -14.81 -5.67 -11.68
CA TYR A 154 -13.55 -5.06 -11.23
C TYR A 154 -12.34 -5.76 -11.88
N ARG A 155 -12.36 -7.09 -11.96
CA ARG A 155 -11.37 -7.88 -12.70
C ARG A 155 -11.31 -7.46 -14.17
N ALA A 156 -12.47 -7.25 -14.81
CA ALA A 156 -12.55 -6.81 -16.20
C ALA A 156 -12.06 -5.36 -16.39
N MET A 157 -12.31 -4.46 -15.44
CA MET A 157 -11.80 -3.09 -15.46
C MET A 157 -10.27 -3.08 -15.49
N SER A 158 -9.62 -3.80 -14.55
CA SER A 158 -8.16 -3.98 -14.52
C SER A 158 -7.63 -4.64 -15.80
N ALA A 159 -8.24 -5.74 -16.25
CA ALA A 159 -7.82 -6.47 -17.44
C ALA A 159 -7.98 -5.69 -18.77
N SER A 160 -8.79 -4.62 -18.78
CA SER A 160 -8.94 -3.75 -19.96
C SER A 160 -7.72 -2.85 -20.20
N LEU A 161 -6.87 -2.68 -19.19
CA LEU A 161 -5.65 -1.86 -19.26
C LEU A 161 -4.54 -2.65 -19.96
N LYS A 162 -3.73 -1.94 -20.75
CA LYS A 162 -2.70 -2.55 -21.61
C LYS A 162 -1.58 -3.25 -20.82
N SER A 163 -1.27 -2.75 -19.64
CA SER A 163 -0.25 -3.26 -18.73
C SER A 163 -0.40 -2.59 -17.35
N SER A 164 0.40 -3.01 -16.38
CA SER A 164 0.52 -2.36 -15.06
C SER A 164 0.91 -0.86 -15.12
N ALA A 165 1.52 -0.39 -16.20
CA ALA A 165 1.84 1.03 -16.43
C ALA A 165 0.67 1.93 -16.88
N TYR A 166 -0.55 1.41 -17.02
CA TYR A 166 -1.76 2.17 -17.37
C TYR A 166 -2.77 2.11 -16.23
N PHE A 167 -3.54 3.18 -16.02
CA PHE A 167 -4.53 3.22 -14.94
C PHE A 167 -5.79 4.02 -15.27
N TYR A 168 -6.88 3.69 -14.58
CA TYR A 168 -8.03 4.58 -14.39
C TYR A 168 -7.94 5.25 -13.03
N TYR A 169 -8.46 6.47 -12.92
CA TYR A 169 -8.42 7.27 -11.69
C TYR A 169 -9.79 7.84 -11.32
N TYR A 170 -10.07 7.87 -10.03
CA TYR A 170 -11.19 8.58 -9.44
C TYR A 170 -10.73 9.35 -8.20
N GLY A 171 -11.02 10.66 -8.16
CA GLY A 171 -10.60 11.57 -7.10
C GLY A 171 -10.54 13.01 -7.57
N ASP A 172 -9.98 13.87 -6.73
CA ASP A 172 -9.81 15.28 -7.02
C ASP A 172 -8.77 15.49 -8.15
N ARG A 173 -8.87 16.63 -8.83
CA ARG A 173 -7.97 16.99 -9.92
C ARG A 173 -7.55 18.45 -9.83
N ASN A 174 -6.33 18.74 -10.28
CA ASN A 174 -5.83 20.10 -10.40
C ASN A 174 -6.41 20.81 -11.65
N GLU A 175 -6.04 22.08 -11.87
CA GLU A 175 -6.55 22.89 -12.99
C GLU A 175 -6.21 22.32 -14.38
N GLU A 176 -5.18 21.48 -14.46
CA GLU A 176 -4.71 20.80 -15.67
C GLU A 176 -5.40 19.45 -15.89
N GLY A 177 -6.30 19.07 -14.98
CA GLY A 177 -7.04 17.81 -15.01
C GLY A 177 -6.20 16.61 -14.54
N ARG A 178 -5.07 16.82 -13.87
CA ARG A 178 -4.24 15.73 -13.33
C ARG A 178 -4.72 15.30 -11.93
N PRO A 179 -4.55 14.03 -11.55
CA PRO A 179 -4.81 13.55 -10.19
C PRO A 179 -4.17 14.44 -9.11
N GLU A 180 -4.96 14.84 -8.12
CA GLU A 180 -4.56 15.76 -7.05
C GLU A 180 -5.25 15.38 -5.74
N GLY A 181 -4.66 15.69 -4.59
CA GLY A 181 -5.27 15.41 -3.29
C GLY A 181 -5.42 13.91 -3.04
N THR A 182 -6.54 13.46 -2.46
CA THR A 182 -6.76 12.03 -2.16
C THR A 182 -7.60 11.38 -3.26
N GLY A 183 -7.16 10.23 -3.76
CA GLY A 183 -7.90 9.49 -4.78
C GLY A 183 -7.50 8.02 -4.89
N ILE A 184 -8.29 7.30 -5.67
CA ILE A 184 -8.10 5.88 -5.96
C ILE A 184 -7.73 5.68 -7.44
N ALA A 185 -6.84 4.72 -7.70
CA ALA A 185 -6.53 4.25 -9.03
C ALA A 185 -6.55 2.72 -9.10
N VAL A 186 -6.94 2.20 -10.26
CA VAL A 186 -6.73 0.80 -10.65
C VAL A 186 -5.78 0.77 -11.83
N TYR A 187 -4.76 -0.07 -11.74
CA TYR A 187 -3.79 -0.36 -12.77
C TYR A 187 -4.06 -1.73 -13.38
N GLY A 188 -3.45 -2.02 -14.53
CA GLY A 188 -3.46 -3.38 -15.06
C GLY A 188 -2.85 -4.39 -14.08
N GLU A 189 -3.20 -5.66 -14.25
CA GLU A 189 -2.75 -6.77 -13.39
C GLU A 189 -3.23 -6.67 -11.93
N ASP A 190 -4.41 -6.10 -11.74
CA ASP A 190 -5.19 -6.16 -10.49
C ASP A 190 -4.49 -5.48 -9.32
N GLN A 191 -3.89 -4.33 -9.66
CA GLN A 191 -3.18 -3.48 -8.75
C GLN A 191 -4.00 -2.23 -8.50
N TYR A 192 -4.16 -1.86 -7.24
CA TYR A 192 -4.93 -0.70 -6.81
C TYR A 192 -4.06 0.20 -5.95
N TYR A 193 -4.33 1.49 -5.97
CA TYR A 193 -3.74 2.47 -5.08
C TYR A 193 -4.82 3.38 -4.51
N TYR A 194 -4.78 3.63 -3.23
CA TYR A 194 -5.57 4.66 -2.57
C TYR A 194 -4.65 5.51 -1.69
N GLY A 195 -4.66 6.82 -1.89
CA GLY A 195 -3.81 7.71 -1.13
C GLY A 195 -3.70 9.09 -1.72
N GLU A 196 -2.63 9.78 -1.33
CA GLU A 196 -2.33 11.14 -1.74
C GLU A 196 -1.68 11.17 -3.13
N TRP A 197 -2.03 12.22 -3.87
CA TRP A 197 -1.60 12.54 -5.22
C TRP A 197 -1.20 14.01 -5.28
N LYS A 198 -0.22 14.30 -6.12
CA LYS A 198 0.20 15.65 -6.43
C LYS A 198 0.62 15.72 -7.90
N ASP A 199 0.03 16.64 -8.66
CA ASP A 199 0.38 16.88 -10.07
C ASP A 199 0.36 15.61 -10.97
N GLY A 200 -0.49 14.63 -10.64
CA GLY A 200 -0.61 13.34 -11.34
C GLY A 200 0.26 12.21 -10.80
N PHE A 201 1.04 12.43 -9.74
CA PHE A 201 1.91 11.43 -9.13
C PHE A 201 1.43 11.02 -7.75
N ARG A 202 1.49 9.73 -7.43
CA ARG A 202 1.34 9.25 -6.05
C ARG A 202 2.44 9.87 -5.20
N SER A 203 2.05 10.65 -4.20
CA SER A 203 2.94 11.50 -3.41
C SER A 203 2.33 11.73 -2.05
N GLY A 204 3.11 11.53 -0.97
CA GLY A 204 2.61 11.64 0.39
C GLY A 204 2.28 10.27 0.99
N GLN A 205 1.15 10.12 1.69
CA GLN A 205 0.75 8.83 2.28
C GLN A 205 -0.22 8.05 1.39
N GLY A 206 -0.06 6.73 1.33
CA GLY A 206 -0.97 5.89 0.56
C GLY A 206 -0.74 4.39 0.72
N MET A 207 -1.72 3.63 0.27
CA MET A 207 -1.71 2.17 0.23
C MET A 207 -1.81 1.67 -1.21
N TRP A 208 -0.92 0.75 -1.58
CA TRP A 208 -1.00 -0.04 -2.80
C TRP A 208 -1.30 -1.50 -2.45
N ILE A 209 -2.05 -2.17 -3.30
CA ILE A 209 -2.32 -3.60 -3.19
C ILE A 209 -2.41 -4.25 -4.57
N LYS A 210 -1.80 -5.41 -4.71
CA LYS A 210 -1.91 -6.33 -5.84
C LYS A 210 -2.60 -7.59 -5.37
N MET A 211 -3.58 -8.04 -6.14
CA MET A 211 -4.30 -9.28 -5.86
C MET A 211 -3.82 -10.40 -6.77
N TYR A 212 -3.53 -11.57 -6.18
CA TYR A 212 -3.20 -12.78 -6.91
C TYR A 212 -4.41 -13.69 -6.96
N TYR A 213 -5.24 -13.50 -7.98
CA TYR A 213 -6.32 -14.44 -8.25
C TYR A 213 -5.75 -15.62 -9.01
N GLY A 214 -5.49 -16.70 -8.27
CA GLY A 214 -5.03 -17.99 -8.80
C GLY A 214 -6.07 -18.64 -9.71
N ASP A 215 -6.32 -18.07 -10.88
CA ASP A 215 -7.12 -18.69 -11.95
C ASP A 215 -6.35 -19.80 -12.68
N GLY A 216 -5.11 -20.06 -12.25
CA GLY A 216 -4.24 -21.13 -12.76
C GLY A 216 -3.70 -20.85 -14.16
N LYS A 217 -3.84 -19.64 -14.70
CA LYS A 217 -3.40 -19.32 -16.07
C LYS A 217 -2.00 -18.75 -16.16
N ALA A 218 -1.49 -18.12 -15.10
CA ALA A 218 -0.10 -17.68 -15.02
C ALA A 218 0.73 -18.75 -14.32
N ALA A 219 1.53 -19.49 -15.08
CA ALA A 219 2.38 -20.57 -14.56
C ALA A 219 3.47 -20.09 -13.59
N ASP A 220 3.69 -18.77 -13.53
CA ASP A 220 4.83 -18.14 -12.85
C ASP A 220 4.47 -17.52 -11.48
N VAL A 221 3.21 -17.61 -11.05
CA VAL A 221 2.77 -17.08 -9.75
C VAL A 221 2.66 -18.23 -8.74
N ASP A 222 3.37 -18.11 -7.61
CA ASP A 222 3.25 -19.07 -6.52
C ASP A 222 1.80 -19.09 -6.00
N PRO A 223 1.13 -20.27 -5.97
CA PRO A 223 -0.27 -20.38 -5.56
C PRO A 223 -0.51 -20.05 -4.08
N ALA A 224 0.54 -19.90 -3.27
CA ALA A 224 0.45 -19.41 -1.91
C ALA A 224 0.16 -17.91 -1.83
N PHE A 225 0.48 -17.11 -2.86
CA PHE A 225 0.21 -15.66 -2.81
C PHE A 225 -1.29 -15.38 -2.97
N VAL A 226 -1.82 -14.54 -2.07
CA VAL A 226 -3.20 -14.04 -2.10
C VAL A 226 -3.21 -12.57 -2.46
N SER A 227 -2.41 -11.76 -1.75
CA SER A 227 -2.18 -10.36 -2.06
C SER A 227 -0.76 -9.92 -1.69
N HIS A 228 -0.30 -8.85 -2.30
CA HIS A 228 0.93 -8.13 -1.96
C HIS A 228 0.57 -6.65 -1.83
N SER A 229 0.93 -6.02 -0.72
CA SER A 229 0.55 -4.65 -0.41
C SER A 229 1.71 -3.85 0.16
N TYR A 230 1.61 -2.53 0.03
CA TYR A 230 2.49 -1.57 0.67
C TYR A 230 1.66 -0.41 1.21
N GLU A 231 1.87 -0.05 2.47
CA GLU A 231 1.31 1.14 3.09
C GLU A 231 2.45 2.01 3.63
N GLY A 232 2.46 3.29 3.28
CA GLY A 232 3.46 4.22 3.79
C GLY A 232 3.65 5.45 2.94
N ALA A 233 4.87 5.97 2.97
CA ALA A 233 5.26 7.16 2.23
C ALA A 233 5.54 6.87 0.74
N TRP A 234 5.12 7.81 -0.10
CA TRP A 234 5.25 7.80 -1.55
C TRP A 234 5.87 9.11 -2.03
N LEU A 235 6.70 9.01 -3.06
CA LEU A 235 7.21 10.15 -3.81
C LEU A 235 7.32 9.76 -5.28
N ASN A 236 6.77 10.59 -6.16
CA ASN A 236 6.90 10.43 -7.61
C ASN A 236 6.55 9.01 -8.09
N ASN A 237 5.40 8.49 -7.65
CA ASN A 237 4.89 7.14 -7.98
C ASN A 237 5.63 5.96 -7.34
N LEU A 238 6.58 6.17 -6.44
CA LEU A 238 7.34 5.08 -5.80
C LEU A 238 7.27 5.16 -4.27
N PRO A 239 7.31 4.00 -3.57
CA PRO A 239 7.57 3.93 -2.13
C PRO A 239 8.86 4.69 -1.78
N ASN A 240 8.75 5.69 -0.91
CA ASN A 240 9.87 6.57 -0.58
C ASN A 240 9.68 7.17 0.81
N GLY A 241 10.43 6.66 1.78
CA GLY A 241 10.27 6.94 3.21
C GLY A 241 9.88 5.69 4.02
N GLU A 242 9.39 5.88 5.24
CA GLU A 242 8.92 4.78 6.08
C GLU A 242 7.67 4.11 5.49
N GLY A 243 7.62 2.78 5.59
CA GLY A 243 6.47 2.00 5.14
C GLY A 243 6.48 0.54 5.61
N HIS A 244 5.40 -0.14 5.25
CA HIS A 244 5.13 -1.53 5.57
C HIS A 244 4.66 -2.26 4.32
N GLU A 245 5.50 -3.17 3.83
CA GLU A 245 5.16 -4.14 2.79
C GLU A 245 4.64 -5.42 3.44
N ARG A 246 3.57 -5.99 2.87
CA ARG A 246 2.92 -7.19 3.39
C ARG A 246 2.49 -8.12 2.27
N TYR A 247 2.73 -9.41 2.48
CA TYR A 247 2.14 -10.50 1.69
C TYR A 247 1.09 -11.22 2.51
N ASP A 248 -0.10 -11.37 1.94
CA ASP A 248 -1.09 -12.32 2.44
C ASP A 248 -0.95 -13.65 1.71
N LEU A 249 -0.95 -14.71 2.50
CA LEU A 249 -0.49 -16.04 2.09
C LEU A 249 -1.50 -17.12 2.46
N ASP A 250 -1.83 -17.96 1.49
CA ASP A 250 -2.50 -19.23 1.68
C ASP A 250 -1.46 -20.35 1.73
N VAL A 251 -0.81 -20.50 2.89
CA VAL A 251 0.24 -21.53 3.09
C VAL A 251 -0.26 -22.97 2.92
N GLY A 252 -1.58 -23.19 2.83
CA GLY A 252 -2.14 -24.49 2.48
C GLY A 252 -1.91 -24.87 1.02
N LYS A 253 -1.59 -23.90 0.16
CA LYS A 253 -1.24 -24.08 -1.26
C LYS A 253 0.27 -24.01 -1.52
N ALA A 254 1.06 -23.67 -0.52
CA ALA A 254 2.51 -23.59 -0.64
C ALA A 254 3.17 -24.97 -0.80
N GLU A 255 4.29 -25.00 -1.52
CA GLU A 255 5.13 -26.20 -1.60
C GLU A 255 5.68 -26.59 -0.22
N PRO A 256 5.75 -27.89 0.12
CA PRO A 256 6.24 -28.34 1.43
C PRO A 256 7.67 -27.85 1.72
N GLY A 257 7.86 -27.23 2.89
CA GLY A 257 9.15 -26.72 3.33
C GLY A 257 9.45 -25.29 2.85
N SER A 258 8.57 -24.67 2.07
CA SER A 258 8.69 -23.27 1.67
C SER A 258 8.60 -22.31 2.87
N ARG A 259 9.26 -21.16 2.71
CA ARG A 259 9.25 -20.04 3.64
C ARG A 259 9.17 -18.74 2.84
N TYR A 260 8.21 -17.90 3.20
CA TYR A 260 7.87 -16.68 2.48
C TYR A 260 8.13 -15.47 3.33
N PHE A 261 8.43 -14.32 2.71
CA PHE A 261 8.31 -13.05 3.40
C PHE A 261 6.83 -12.78 3.64
N GLN A 262 6.52 -12.21 4.81
CA GLN A 262 5.15 -11.89 5.18
C GLN A 262 4.99 -10.41 5.50
N ASN A 263 5.93 -9.85 6.26
CA ASN A 263 5.93 -8.43 6.61
C ASN A 263 7.35 -7.90 6.47
N ILE A 264 7.51 -6.76 5.81
CA ILE A 264 8.75 -6.02 5.70
C ILE A 264 8.47 -4.59 6.11
N ILE A 265 9.11 -4.13 7.18
CA ILE A 265 8.93 -2.81 7.75
C ILE A 265 10.28 -2.12 7.75
N GLY A 266 10.33 -0.89 7.26
CA GLY A 266 11.56 -0.13 7.21
C GLY A 266 11.41 1.10 6.35
N ASN A 267 12.54 1.60 5.87
CA ASN A 267 12.59 2.75 4.99
C ASN A 267 12.83 2.29 3.54
N PHE A 268 12.19 2.99 2.62
CA PHE A 268 12.20 2.71 1.19
C PHE A 268 12.77 3.92 0.46
N LYS A 269 13.47 3.67 -0.65
CA LYS A 269 13.92 4.70 -1.56
C LYS A 269 13.68 4.23 -2.99
N ASP A 270 12.83 4.96 -3.71
CA ASP A 270 12.47 4.64 -5.10
C ASP A 270 11.97 3.20 -5.28
N GLY A 271 11.18 2.72 -4.31
CA GLY A 271 10.65 1.35 -4.26
C GLY A 271 11.63 0.29 -3.77
N LEU A 272 12.88 0.65 -3.44
CA LEU A 272 13.91 -0.26 -2.94
C LEU A 272 14.05 -0.18 -1.42
N TYR A 273 14.44 -1.28 -0.77
CA TYR A 273 14.79 -1.26 0.65
C TYR A 273 16.01 -0.38 0.91
N ASP A 274 15.91 0.58 1.84
CA ASP A 274 16.98 1.53 2.13
C ASP A 274 16.94 1.97 3.60
N GLY A 275 17.77 1.33 4.44
CA GLY A 275 17.85 1.59 5.88
C GLY A 275 17.83 0.31 6.69
N ASP A 276 17.50 0.45 7.98
CA ASP A 276 17.26 -0.69 8.85
C ASP A 276 15.91 -1.35 8.48
N MET A 277 15.92 -2.65 8.26
CA MET A 277 14.78 -3.44 7.84
C MET A 277 14.42 -4.47 8.91
N TYR A 278 13.13 -4.54 9.23
CA TYR A 278 12.53 -5.58 10.05
C TYR A 278 11.67 -6.48 9.17
N ILE A 279 11.97 -7.77 9.16
CA ILE A 279 11.32 -8.73 8.25
C ILE A 279 10.76 -9.88 9.06
N ASN A 280 9.55 -10.31 8.75
CA ASN A 280 8.99 -11.56 9.24
C ASN A 280 8.82 -12.54 8.08
N THR A 281 9.17 -13.80 8.33
CA THR A 281 8.92 -14.89 7.40
C THR A 281 7.98 -15.93 7.97
N LEU A 282 7.11 -16.47 7.12
CA LEU A 282 6.12 -17.50 7.45
C LEU A 282 6.46 -18.79 6.69
N ASN A 283 6.48 -19.93 7.38
CA ASN A 283 6.64 -21.23 6.73
C ASN A 283 5.30 -21.99 6.63
N THR A 284 5.32 -23.14 5.95
CA THR A 284 4.14 -24.02 5.77
C THR A 284 3.56 -24.57 7.06
N GLU A 285 4.30 -24.53 8.18
CA GLU A 285 3.86 -24.96 9.52
C GLU A 285 3.24 -23.79 10.30
N LYS A 286 3.10 -22.61 9.67
CA LYS A 286 2.66 -21.35 10.27
C LYS A 286 3.60 -20.79 11.33
N ASN A 287 4.87 -21.21 11.31
CA ASN A 287 5.90 -20.67 12.18
C ASN A 287 6.42 -19.35 11.61
N VAL A 288 6.29 -18.29 12.40
CA VAL A 288 6.83 -16.97 12.11
C VAL A 288 8.25 -16.86 12.66
N GLN A 289 9.17 -16.33 11.86
CA GLN A 289 10.52 -15.99 12.28
C GLN A 289 10.81 -14.53 11.94
N GLU A 290 11.46 -13.83 12.88
CA GLU A 290 11.68 -12.39 12.84
C GLU A 290 13.15 -12.10 12.57
N TRP A 291 13.43 -11.14 11.71
CA TRP A 291 14.76 -10.88 11.18
C TRP A 291 15.04 -9.38 11.18
N LYS A 292 16.33 -9.05 11.33
CA LYS A 292 16.85 -7.70 11.16
C LYS A 292 17.95 -7.70 10.11
N GLY A 293 17.87 -6.74 9.19
CA GLY A 293 18.89 -6.49 8.20
C GLY A 293 19.07 -4.99 7.99
N LYS A 294 20.12 -4.60 7.28
CA LYS A 294 20.28 -3.24 6.78
C LYS A 294 20.45 -3.31 5.27
N ALA A 295 19.71 -2.48 4.54
CA ALA A 295 19.80 -2.36 3.10
C ALA A 295 20.22 -0.94 2.70
N LYS A 296 20.82 -0.82 1.51
CA LYS A 296 21.08 0.45 0.86
C LYS A 296 20.77 0.31 -0.62
N ASN A 297 19.82 1.09 -1.13
CA ASN A 297 19.33 1.03 -2.51
C ASN A 297 19.06 -0.42 -2.97
N GLY A 298 18.35 -1.21 -2.15
CA GLY A 298 17.97 -2.57 -2.48
C GLY A 298 19.11 -3.60 -2.45
N VAL A 299 20.23 -3.28 -1.81
CA VAL A 299 21.33 -4.22 -1.53
C VAL A 299 21.45 -4.38 -0.02
N PHE A 300 21.26 -5.58 0.51
CA PHE A 300 21.49 -5.85 1.93
C PHE A 300 22.99 -5.86 2.26
N GLU A 301 23.36 -5.26 3.38
CA GLU A 301 24.66 -5.45 3.99
C GLU A 301 24.83 -6.92 4.40
N THR A 302 26.02 -7.48 4.18
CA THR A 302 26.29 -8.89 4.43
C THR A 302 27.07 -9.10 5.72
N PHE A 303 26.76 -10.15 6.47
CA PHE A 303 27.59 -10.61 7.59
C PHE A 303 28.78 -11.45 7.08
N GLU A 304 29.77 -11.69 7.96
CA GLU A 304 30.91 -12.55 7.62
C GLU A 304 30.47 -14.01 7.45
N GLY A 305 30.94 -14.63 6.37
CA GLY A 305 30.76 -16.05 6.11
C GLY A 305 30.07 -16.37 4.79
N ARG A 306 30.05 -17.66 4.47
CA ARG A 306 29.33 -18.25 3.33
C ARG A 306 28.84 -19.62 3.74
N ASP A 307 27.70 -20.02 3.21
CA ASP A 307 27.24 -21.40 3.34
C ASP A 307 27.87 -22.32 2.28
N LEU A 308 27.47 -23.59 2.28
CA LEU A 308 27.98 -24.60 1.35
C LEU A 308 27.61 -24.33 -0.12
N GLU A 309 26.60 -23.50 -0.36
CA GLU A 309 26.11 -23.12 -1.69
C GLU A 309 26.70 -21.78 -2.15
N GLY A 310 27.59 -21.17 -1.35
CA GLY A 310 28.25 -19.90 -1.65
C GLY A 310 27.40 -18.66 -1.35
N ARG A 311 26.21 -18.83 -0.76
CA ARG A 311 25.32 -17.73 -0.36
C ARG A 311 25.93 -16.92 0.77
N VAL A 312 25.57 -15.65 0.82
CA VAL A 312 25.99 -14.71 1.87
C VAL A 312 24.84 -14.42 2.83
N PRO A 313 25.12 -14.25 4.13
CA PRO A 313 24.10 -13.93 5.12
C PRO A 313 23.75 -12.43 5.04
N ILE A 314 22.45 -12.10 5.03
CA ILE A 314 21.95 -10.71 4.85
C ILE A 314 21.03 -10.20 5.95
N CYS A 315 20.35 -11.09 6.67
CA CYS A 315 19.55 -10.74 7.84
C CYS A 315 19.85 -11.71 8.98
N GLN A 316 19.81 -11.22 10.22
CA GLN A 316 20.02 -12.01 11.43
C GLN A 316 18.69 -12.20 12.18
N ASP A 317 18.45 -13.40 12.68
CA ASP A 317 17.28 -13.71 13.50
C ASP A 317 17.34 -12.93 14.82
N VAL A 318 16.21 -12.31 15.18
CA VAL A 318 16.07 -11.48 16.39
C VAL A 318 16.29 -12.29 17.67
N GLN A 319 15.97 -13.58 17.66
CA GLN A 319 16.04 -14.48 18.81
C GLN A 319 17.31 -15.33 18.83
N ASN A 320 17.92 -15.57 17.66
CA ASN A 320 19.12 -16.40 17.52
C ASN A 320 20.18 -15.73 16.63
N PRO A 321 21.21 -15.08 17.20
CA PRO A 321 22.20 -14.36 16.41
C PRO A 321 23.04 -15.25 15.47
N ASP A 322 23.05 -16.56 15.68
CA ASP A 322 23.74 -17.50 14.79
C ASP A 322 22.88 -17.90 13.58
N SER A 323 21.58 -17.61 13.59
CA SER A 323 20.65 -17.89 12.49
C SER A 323 20.53 -16.69 11.56
N HIS A 324 20.66 -16.95 10.26
CA HIS A 324 20.68 -15.92 9.23
C HIS A 324 19.78 -16.29 8.04
N MET A 325 19.28 -15.27 7.34
CA MET A 325 18.78 -15.39 5.97
C MET A 325 19.94 -15.32 4.99
N TRP A 326 19.92 -16.19 3.99
CA TRP A 326 21.00 -16.36 3.02
C TRP A 326 20.51 -16.07 1.62
N ILE A 327 21.33 -15.38 0.82
CA ILE A 327 21.01 -15.03 -0.57
C ILE A 327 22.23 -15.29 -1.47
N GLN A 328 21.99 -15.59 -2.75
CA GLN A 328 23.10 -15.61 -3.72
C GLN A 328 23.66 -14.18 -3.88
N PRO A 329 24.98 -13.99 -3.90
CA PRO A 329 25.57 -12.65 -4.00
C PRO A 329 25.10 -11.85 -5.23
N LEU A 330 24.84 -12.53 -6.35
CA LEU A 330 24.36 -11.89 -7.59
C LEU A 330 22.88 -11.52 -7.55
N GLU A 331 22.12 -12.10 -6.62
CA GLU A 331 20.71 -11.81 -6.39
C GLU A 331 20.51 -10.72 -5.33
N ASN A 332 21.54 -10.39 -4.54
CA ASN A 332 21.49 -9.30 -3.56
C ASN A 332 21.60 -7.91 -4.23
N LYS A 333 20.57 -7.57 -4.99
CA LYS A 333 20.37 -6.31 -5.68
C LYS A 333 18.88 -6.12 -5.94
N ASP A 334 18.48 -4.87 -6.17
CA ASP A 334 17.10 -4.53 -6.53
C ASP A 334 16.04 -5.03 -5.53
N GLN A 335 16.42 -5.30 -4.27
CA GLN A 335 15.50 -5.77 -3.24
C GLN A 335 14.52 -4.64 -2.86
N GLY A 336 13.23 -4.93 -2.95
CA GLY A 336 12.15 -3.96 -2.79
C GLY A 336 10.89 -4.41 -3.51
N ILE A 337 9.98 -3.46 -3.75
CA ILE A 337 8.66 -3.74 -4.34
C ILE A 337 8.76 -3.65 -5.86
N GLU A 338 9.13 -4.77 -6.48
CA GLU A 338 9.35 -4.84 -7.93
C GLU A 338 8.09 -4.50 -8.73
N GLU A 339 6.91 -4.98 -8.31
CA GLU A 339 5.67 -4.79 -9.07
C GLU A 339 5.28 -3.32 -9.21
N VAL A 340 5.51 -2.51 -8.17
CA VAL A 340 5.28 -1.07 -8.22
C VAL A 340 6.32 -0.38 -9.10
N ARG A 341 7.59 -0.80 -9.02
CA ARG A 341 8.66 -0.29 -9.89
C ARG A 341 8.40 -0.64 -11.36
N ASP A 342 7.77 -1.76 -11.65
CA ASP A 342 7.44 -2.15 -13.02
C ASP A 342 6.37 -1.26 -13.66
N GLN A 343 5.51 -0.61 -12.86
CA GLN A 343 4.54 0.35 -13.37
C GLN A 343 5.19 1.58 -14.02
N ILE A 344 6.46 1.87 -13.67
CA ILE A 344 7.23 2.99 -14.23
C ILE A 344 8.31 2.55 -15.22
N LYS A 345 8.61 1.24 -15.33
CA LYS A 345 9.58 0.71 -16.30
C LYS A 345 8.94 0.56 -17.69
N LYS A 346 9.67 0.95 -18.73
CA LYS A 346 9.40 0.52 -20.12
C LYS A 346 10.69 0.24 -20.85
#